data_AF-A0A1H3GBZ5-F1
#
_entry.id   AF-A0A1H3GBZ5-F1
#
_cell.length_a   1.000
_cell.length_b   1.000
_cell.length_c   1.000
_cell.angle_alpha   90.00
_cell.angle_beta   90.00
_cell.angle_gamma   90.00
#
_symmetry.space_group_name_H-M   'P 1'
#
loop_
_entity.id
_entity.type
_entity.pdbx_description
1 polymer ?
#
loop_
_entity_poly.entity_id
_entity_poly.type
_entity_poly.pdbx_seq_one_letter_code
_entity_poly.pdbx_strand_id
1 'polypeptide(L)'
;MVLLGEIIQDILLIRDGGNLIEFLPLHLCNLGIFVNLAAAFSKGKIQSFFAEISVVLIMPGTAGALIFPDWTYRPFWSYLPLLCFFTHSLLLFIPLMFLVMKKAQVSFRHFWYSYLFLLVVTPPIYLLDKRTGVNYMFLLYPIESTPLEWINNLFGGNYYILGLGLLVTVILAIEYTIYSSFRAIRTSSK
;
A
#
# COMPACT_ATOMS: atom_id res chain seq x y z
N MET A 1 -13.10 -9.85 -6.09
CA MET A 1 -13.13 -8.84 -7.16
C MET A 1 -11.76 -8.20 -7.35
N VAL A 2 -11.12 -7.61 -6.32
CA VAL A 2 -9.77 -7.01 -6.45
C VAL A 2 -8.72 -7.98 -7.00
N LEU A 3 -8.59 -9.16 -6.40
CA LEU A 3 -7.66 -10.21 -6.87
C LEU A 3 -7.92 -10.63 -8.33
N LEU A 4 -9.19 -10.70 -8.73
CA LEU A 4 -9.55 -11.03 -10.10
C LEU A 4 -9.14 -9.92 -11.07
N GLY A 5 -9.35 -8.65 -10.67
CA GLY A 5 -8.91 -7.49 -11.45
C GLY A 5 -7.39 -7.50 -11.66
N GLU A 6 -6.62 -7.80 -10.62
CA GLU A 6 -5.16 -7.91 -10.71
C GLU A 6 -4.73 -9.03 -11.67
N ILE A 7 -5.31 -10.24 -11.51
CA ILE A 7 -5.00 -11.36 -12.40
C ILE A 7 -5.34 -11.04 -13.86
N ILE A 8 -6.46 -10.37 -14.11
CA ILE A 8 -6.84 -9.94 -15.46
C ILE A 8 -5.82 -8.93 -16.00
N GLN A 9 -5.41 -7.97 -15.19
CA GLN A 9 -4.39 -6.97 -15.55
C GLN A 9 -3.08 -7.65 -15.95
N ASP A 10 -2.57 -8.55 -15.11
CA ASP A 10 -1.31 -9.26 -15.35
C ASP A 10 -1.37 -10.11 -16.64
N ILE A 11 -2.47 -10.83 -16.87
CA ILE A 11 -2.68 -11.63 -18.08
C ILE A 11 -2.65 -10.73 -19.33
N LEU A 12 -3.29 -9.56 -19.28
CA LEU A 12 -3.32 -8.63 -20.42
C LEU A 12 -1.94 -8.02 -20.67
N LEU A 13 -1.21 -7.65 -19.63
CA LEU A 13 0.14 -7.09 -19.76
C LEU A 13 1.17 -8.11 -20.27
N ILE A 14 1.07 -9.37 -19.83
CA ILE A 14 1.89 -10.47 -20.36
C ILE A 14 1.57 -10.72 -21.84
N ARG A 15 0.28 -10.66 -22.23
CA ARG A 15 -0.12 -10.77 -23.64
C ARG A 15 0.42 -9.63 -24.51
N ASP A 16 0.54 -8.44 -23.93
CA ASP A 16 1.13 -7.26 -24.59
C ASP A 16 2.67 -7.32 -24.66
N GLY A 17 3.29 -8.43 -24.21
CA GLY A 17 4.73 -8.68 -24.31
C GLY A 17 5.54 -8.32 -23.07
N GLY A 18 4.89 -7.99 -21.96
CA GLY A 18 5.59 -7.69 -20.71
C GLY A 18 6.17 -8.94 -20.03
N ASN A 19 7.14 -8.75 -19.14
CA ASN A 19 7.83 -9.83 -18.46
C ASN A 19 7.07 -10.26 -17.19
N LEU A 20 6.92 -11.58 -16.98
CA LEU A 20 6.31 -12.13 -15.75
C LEU A 20 6.99 -11.61 -14.47
N ILE A 21 8.32 -11.41 -14.52
CA ILE A 21 9.10 -10.92 -13.38
C ILE A 21 8.75 -9.48 -13.01
N GLU A 22 8.16 -8.68 -13.90
CA GLU A 22 7.71 -7.32 -13.61
C GLU A 22 6.32 -7.32 -12.96
N PHE A 23 5.49 -8.32 -13.25
CA PHE A 23 4.11 -8.41 -12.77
C PHE A 23 3.91 -9.29 -11.54
N LEU A 24 4.97 -9.69 -10.84
CA LEU A 24 4.79 -10.37 -9.56
C LEU A 24 4.07 -9.44 -8.57
N PRO A 25 3.16 -9.98 -7.72
CA PRO A 25 2.30 -9.19 -6.85
C PRO A 25 3.04 -8.70 -5.59
N LEU A 26 4.16 -8.00 -5.79
CA LEU A 26 5.10 -7.58 -4.75
C LEU A 26 5.07 -6.07 -4.48
N HIS A 27 4.32 -5.28 -5.26
CA HIS A 27 4.06 -3.89 -4.90
C HIS A 27 3.16 -3.81 -3.65
N LEU A 28 3.22 -2.68 -2.95
CA LEU A 28 2.49 -2.49 -1.69
C LEU A 28 0.97 -2.65 -1.86
N CYS A 29 0.39 -2.20 -2.98
CA CYS A 29 -1.03 -2.38 -3.29
C CYS A 29 -1.38 -3.87 -3.48
N ASN A 30 -0.57 -4.63 -4.20
CA ASN A 30 -0.74 -6.07 -4.39
C ASN A 30 -0.64 -6.83 -3.07
N LEU A 31 0.36 -6.50 -2.24
CA LEU A 31 0.47 -7.01 -0.87
C LEU A 31 -0.77 -6.65 -0.04
N GLY A 32 -1.32 -5.45 -0.26
CA GLY A 32 -2.57 -4.99 0.30
C GLY A 32 -3.77 -5.88 -0.01
N ILE A 33 -3.82 -6.52 -1.19
CA ILE A 33 -4.86 -7.50 -1.53
C ILE A 33 -4.80 -8.68 -0.54
N PHE A 34 -3.61 -9.22 -0.30
CA PHE A 34 -3.41 -10.34 0.62
C PHE A 34 -3.65 -9.94 2.08
N VAL A 35 -3.21 -8.75 2.49
CA VAL A 35 -3.51 -8.19 3.83
C VAL A 35 -5.02 -8.09 4.03
N ASN A 36 -5.75 -7.56 3.04
CA ASN A 36 -7.20 -7.44 3.08
C ASN A 36 -7.91 -8.79 3.11
N LEU A 37 -7.44 -9.78 2.34
CA LEU A 37 -7.95 -11.14 2.39
C LEU A 37 -7.71 -11.77 3.76
N ALA A 38 -6.50 -11.64 4.31
CA ALA A 38 -6.16 -12.14 5.63
C ALA A 38 -7.05 -11.51 6.71
N ALA A 39 -7.26 -10.19 6.67
CA ALA A 39 -8.18 -9.48 7.56
C ALA A 39 -9.64 -9.96 7.42
N ALA A 40 -10.10 -10.22 6.19
CA ALA A 40 -11.47 -10.64 5.92
C ALA A 40 -11.77 -12.06 6.42
N PHE A 41 -10.83 -13.00 6.25
CA PHE A 41 -11.04 -14.43 6.55
C PHE A 41 -10.54 -14.87 7.94
N SER A 42 -9.69 -14.08 8.60
CA SER A 42 -9.26 -14.37 9.97
C SER A 42 -10.26 -13.88 11.01
N LYS A 43 -10.04 -14.26 12.28
CA LYS A 43 -10.84 -13.85 13.44
C LYS A 43 -9.95 -13.44 14.60
N GLY A 44 -10.50 -12.68 15.55
CA GLY A 44 -9.81 -12.28 16.78
C GLY A 44 -8.60 -11.38 16.52
N LYS A 45 -7.49 -11.64 17.22
CA LYS A 45 -6.28 -10.80 17.17
C LYS A 45 -5.64 -10.73 15.77
N ILE A 46 -5.68 -11.82 15.02
CA ILE A 46 -5.12 -11.88 13.66
C ILE A 46 -5.91 -10.95 12.72
N GLN A 47 -7.24 -10.97 12.83
CA GLN A 47 -8.08 -10.05 12.07
C GLN A 47 -7.79 -8.60 12.42
N SER A 48 -7.69 -8.27 13.71
CA SER A 48 -7.38 -6.91 14.13
C SER A 48 -6.00 -6.45 13.65
N PHE A 49 -4.99 -7.33 13.65
CA PHE A 49 -3.65 -7.03 13.13
C PHE A 49 -3.67 -6.65 11.65
N PHE A 50 -4.22 -7.52 10.79
CA PHE A 50 -4.25 -7.25 9.34
C PHE A 50 -5.22 -6.12 8.97
N ALA A 51 -6.37 -6.01 9.65
CA ALA A 51 -7.31 -4.92 9.43
C ALA A 51 -6.71 -3.56 9.82
N GLU A 52 -5.86 -3.52 10.85
CA GLU A 52 -5.17 -2.29 11.21
C GLU A 52 -4.09 -1.92 10.19
N ILE A 53 -3.24 -2.86 9.76
CA ILE A 53 -2.26 -2.62 8.68
C ILE A 53 -2.96 -2.14 7.40
N SER A 54 -4.07 -2.78 7.05
CA SER A 54 -4.94 -2.39 5.93
C SER A 54 -5.34 -0.91 6.02
N VAL A 55 -5.71 -0.45 7.21
CA VAL A 55 -6.15 0.93 7.45
C VAL A 55 -4.99 1.92 7.45
N VAL A 56 -3.93 1.66 8.22
CA VAL A 56 -2.90 2.69 8.48
C VAL A 56 -1.75 2.68 7.46
N LEU A 57 -1.60 1.61 6.68
CA LEU A 57 -0.52 1.46 5.71
C LEU A 57 -1.05 1.29 4.28
N ILE A 58 -1.97 0.35 4.05
CA ILE A 58 -2.46 0.05 2.70
C ILE A 58 -3.37 1.15 2.18
N MET A 59 -4.31 1.64 3.01
CA MET A 59 -5.23 2.71 2.62
C MET A 59 -4.51 4.00 2.17
N PRO A 60 -3.58 4.59 2.95
CA PRO A 60 -2.87 5.80 2.50
C PRO A 60 -1.96 5.53 1.30
N GLY A 61 -1.31 4.36 1.22
CA GLY A 61 -0.54 3.98 0.04
C GLY A 61 -1.39 3.90 -1.24
N THR A 62 -2.58 3.31 -1.12
CA THR A 62 -3.56 3.20 -2.22
C THR A 62 -4.10 4.58 -2.62
N ALA A 63 -4.39 5.45 -1.64
CA ALA A 63 -4.78 6.82 -1.91
C ALA A 63 -3.67 7.57 -2.66
N GLY A 64 -2.41 7.38 -2.25
CA GLY A 64 -1.24 7.92 -2.95
C GLY A 64 -1.18 7.47 -4.41
N ALA A 65 -1.37 6.18 -4.69
CA ALA A 65 -1.38 5.65 -6.05
C ALA A 65 -2.53 6.22 -6.92
N LEU A 66 -3.69 6.50 -6.32
CA LEU A 66 -4.81 7.15 -7.04
C LEU A 66 -4.56 8.63 -7.35
N ILE A 67 -3.83 9.33 -6.47
CA ILE A 67 -3.48 10.75 -6.65
C ILE A 67 -2.29 10.91 -7.60
N PHE A 68 -1.33 10.01 -7.52
CA PHE A 68 -0.09 9.99 -8.31
C PHE A 68 0.02 8.69 -9.12
N PRO A 69 -0.86 8.47 -10.12
CA PRO A 69 -0.88 7.23 -10.89
C PRO A 69 0.32 7.11 -11.84
N ASP A 70 1.01 5.99 -11.78
CA ASP A 70 2.12 5.64 -12.67
C ASP A 70 1.67 4.96 -13.98
N TRP A 71 0.42 4.49 -14.06
CA TRP A 71 -0.19 3.86 -15.24
C TRP A 71 -0.70 4.83 -16.32
N THR A 72 -0.29 6.10 -16.27
CA THR A 72 -0.74 7.16 -17.20
C THR A 72 -0.05 7.14 -18.57
N TYR A 73 0.91 6.22 -18.76
CA TYR A 73 1.59 6.00 -20.04
C TYR A 73 0.69 5.42 -21.14
N ARG A 74 -0.51 4.91 -20.78
CA ARG A 74 -1.56 4.54 -21.74
C ARG A 74 -2.72 5.54 -21.71
N PRO A 75 -3.45 5.73 -22.82
CA PRO A 75 -4.63 6.61 -22.85
C PRO A 75 -5.62 6.25 -21.75
N PHE A 76 -6.20 7.26 -21.09
CA PHE A 76 -7.09 7.08 -19.94
C PHE A 76 -8.25 6.10 -20.21
N TRP A 77 -8.83 6.15 -21.41
CA TRP A 77 -9.94 5.29 -21.83
C TRP A 77 -9.52 3.88 -22.29
N SER A 78 -8.24 3.53 -22.18
CA SER A 78 -7.78 2.16 -22.42
C SER A 78 -8.09 1.26 -21.23
N TYR A 79 -8.01 -0.07 -21.45
CA TYR A 79 -8.36 -1.04 -20.42
C TYR A 79 -7.51 -0.91 -19.16
N LEU A 80 -6.23 -0.53 -19.29
CA LEU A 80 -5.26 -0.56 -18.19
C LEU A 80 -5.57 0.53 -17.14
N PRO A 81 -5.61 1.84 -17.46
CA PRO A 81 -5.95 2.85 -16.46
C PRO A 81 -7.31 2.63 -15.82
N LEU A 82 -8.33 2.24 -16.61
CA LEU A 82 -9.66 1.96 -16.07
C LEU A 82 -9.64 0.81 -15.05
N LEU A 83 -8.91 -0.27 -15.34
CA LEU A 83 -8.77 -1.40 -14.44
C LEU A 83 -7.96 -1.02 -13.19
N CYS A 84 -6.84 -0.29 -13.33
CA CYS A 84 -6.03 0.17 -12.21
C CYS A 84 -6.82 1.11 -11.29
N PHE A 85 -7.52 2.11 -11.84
CA PHE A 85 -8.37 3.00 -11.05
C PHE A 85 -9.47 2.22 -10.32
N PHE A 86 -10.08 1.23 -10.98
CA PHE A 86 -11.11 0.39 -10.36
C PHE A 86 -10.54 -0.48 -9.23
N THR A 87 -9.44 -1.19 -9.46
CA THR A 87 -8.83 -2.08 -8.45
C THR A 87 -8.31 -1.29 -7.25
N HIS A 88 -7.65 -0.15 -7.47
CA HIS A 88 -7.17 0.72 -6.41
C HIS A 88 -8.30 1.39 -5.64
N SER A 89 -9.39 1.81 -6.31
CA SER A 89 -10.56 2.34 -5.61
C SER A 89 -11.16 1.28 -4.67
N LEU A 90 -11.31 0.03 -5.14
CA LEU A 90 -11.77 -1.07 -4.27
C LEU A 90 -10.80 -1.33 -3.11
N LEU A 91 -9.50 -1.28 -3.36
CA LEU A 91 -8.47 -1.47 -2.34
C LEU A 91 -8.48 -0.34 -1.29
N LEU A 92 -8.94 0.86 -1.65
CA LEU A 92 -9.18 1.98 -0.74
C LEU A 92 -10.46 1.77 0.09
N PHE A 93 -11.53 1.24 -0.51
CA PHE A 93 -12.82 1.05 0.17
C PHE A 93 -12.85 -0.12 1.16
N ILE A 94 -12.06 -1.19 0.94
CA ILE A 94 -12.04 -2.35 1.85
C ILE A 94 -11.58 -1.98 3.28
N PRO A 95 -10.45 -1.26 3.47
CA PRO A 95 -10.05 -0.78 4.79
C PRO A 95 -11.11 0.11 5.47
N LEU A 96 -11.82 0.95 4.70
CA LEU A 96 -12.93 1.75 5.22
C LEU A 96 -14.07 0.87 5.76
N MET A 97 -14.37 -0.24 5.10
CA MET A 97 -15.33 -1.22 5.60
C MET A 97 -14.87 -1.83 6.93
N PHE A 98 -13.58 -2.16 7.09
CA PHE A 98 -13.06 -2.65 8.37
C PHE A 98 -13.21 -1.66 9.52
N LEU A 99 -13.09 -0.36 9.25
CA LEU A 99 -13.37 0.70 10.23
C LEU A 99 -14.86 0.77 10.60
N VAL A 100 -15.75 0.79 9.60
CA VAL A 100 -17.21 0.85 9.83
C VAL A 100 -17.70 -0.36 10.62
N MET A 101 -17.18 -1.55 10.28
CA MET A 101 -17.49 -2.80 10.96
C MET A 101 -16.78 -2.95 12.32
N LYS A 102 -15.95 -1.98 12.74
CA LYS A 102 -15.13 -2.00 13.97
C LYS A 102 -14.17 -3.20 14.07
N LYS A 103 -13.76 -3.75 12.93
CA LYS A 103 -12.78 -4.86 12.85
C LYS A 103 -11.35 -4.37 13.05
N ALA A 104 -11.06 -3.15 12.60
CA ALA A 104 -9.79 -2.47 12.85
C ALA A 104 -9.87 -1.68 14.17
N GLN A 105 -8.86 -1.81 15.02
CA GLN A 105 -8.77 -1.14 16.33
C GLN A 105 -7.48 -0.32 16.40
N VAL A 106 -7.43 0.77 15.63
CA VAL A 106 -6.25 1.63 15.52
C VAL A 106 -5.85 2.19 16.89
N SER A 107 -4.62 1.89 17.30
CA SER A 107 -4.09 2.28 18.60
C SER A 107 -2.58 2.47 18.54
N PHE A 108 -2.04 3.54 19.14
CA PHE A 108 -0.59 3.76 19.22
C PHE A 108 0.19 2.58 19.84
N ARG A 109 -0.45 1.72 20.64
CA ARG A 109 0.18 0.48 21.15
C ARG A 109 0.55 -0.52 20.05
N HIS A 110 -0.11 -0.42 18.91
CA HIS A 110 0.04 -1.29 17.75
C HIS A 110 0.89 -0.63 16.65
N PHE A 111 1.50 0.53 16.91
CA PHE A 111 2.33 1.25 15.94
C PHE A 111 3.41 0.35 15.30
N TRP A 112 3.90 -0.64 16.04
CA TRP A 112 4.87 -1.62 15.59
C TRP A 112 4.33 -2.64 14.56
N TYR A 113 3.02 -2.81 14.39
CA TYR A 113 2.44 -3.79 13.44
C TYR A 113 2.89 -3.51 12.01
N SER A 114 2.81 -2.25 11.58
CA SER A 114 3.23 -1.83 10.24
C SER A 114 4.74 -2.01 10.03
N TYR A 115 5.56 -1.73 11.05
CA TYR A 115 7.00 -1.97 10.95
C TYR A 115 7.34 -3.46 10.92
N LEU A 116 6.66 -4.30 11.71
CA LEU A 116 6.87 -5.74 11.63
C LEU A 116 6.52 -6.24 10.23
N PHE A 117 5.39 -5.82 9.68
CA PHE A 117 4.99 -6.19 8.33
C PHE A 117 6.05 -5.78 7.29
N LEU A 118 6.46 -4.51 7.28
CA LEU A 118 7.47 -3.99 6.37
C LEU A 118 8.83 -4.65 6.57
N LEU A 119 9.25 -4.91 7.81
CA LEU A 119 10.51 -5.59 8.10
C LEU A 119 10.52 -7.03 7.59
N VAL A 120 9.36 -7.69 7.50
CA VAL A 120 9.25 -9.04 6.94
C VAL A 120 9.21 -9.01 5.41
N VAL A 121 8.44 -8.10 4.80
CA VAL A 121 8.25 -8.10 3.33
C VAL A 121 9.33 -7.34 2.56
N THR A 122 9.84 -6.23 3.10
CA THR A 122 10.75 -5.34 2.36
C THR A 122 12.12 -5.97 2.08
N PRO A 123 12.81 -6.64 3.02
CA PRO A 123 14.13 -7.22 2.73
C PRO A 123 14.17 -8.25 1.59
N PRO A 124 13.25 -9.26 1.52
CA PRO A 124 13.27 -10.20 0.40
C PRO A 124 12.91 -9.52 -0.94
N ILE A 125 11.98 -8.55 -0.93
CA ILE A 125 11.61 -7.79 -2.12
C ILE A 125 12.78 -6.94 -2.61
N TYR A 126 13.47 -6.24 -1.70
CA TYR A 126 14.66 -5.46 -2.02
C TYR A 126 15.77 -6.30 -2.66
N LEU A 127 16.01 -7.51 -2.14
CA LEU A 127 17.01 -8.41 -2.70
C LEU A 127 16.61 -8.91 -4.10
N LEU A 128 15.31 -9.14 -4.31
CA LEU A 128 14.78 -9.49 -5.63
C LEU A 128 15.00 -8.34 -6.60
N ASP A 129 14.53 -7.14 -6.26
CA ASP A 129 14.71 -5.91 -7.05
C ASP A 129 16.16 -5.71 -7.49
N LYS A 130 17.12 -5.86 -6.57
CA LYS A 130 18.55 -5.75 -6.89
C LYS A 130 19.04 -6.79 -7.90
N ARG A 131 18.47 -7.99 -7.91
CA ARG A 131 18.89 -9.09 -8.79
C ARG A 131 18.24 -9.01 -10.16
N THR A 132 16.98 -8.58 -10.23
CA THR A 132 16.18 -8.58 -11.45
C THR A 132 16.07 -7.21 -12.11
N GLY A 133 16.45 -6.13 -11.41
CA GLY A 133 16.41 -4.75 -11.91
C GLY A 133 15.02 -4.11 -11.85
N VAL A 134 14.03 -4.79 -11.28
CA VAL A 134 12.69 -4.23 -11.01
C VAL A 134 12.70 -3.37 -9.75
N ASN A 135 11.62 -2.62 -9.55
CA ASN A 135 11.50 -1.63 -8.50
C ASN A 135 10.18 -1.80 -7.72
N TYR A 136 10.01 -2.97 -7.13
CA TYR A 136 8.86 -3.23 -6.27
C TYR A 136 8.87 -2.31 -5.06
N MET A 137 7.66 -1.87 -4.66
CA MET A 137 7.48 -0.92 -3.55
C MET A 137 8.32 0.37 -3.66
N PHE A 138 8.87 0.66 -4.85
CA PHE A 138 9.76 1.79 -5.12
C PHE A 138 11.01 1.82 -4.24
N LEU A 139 11.66 0.67 -4.02
CA LEU A 139 12.81 0.57 -3.11
C LEU A 139 14.14 0.99 -3.74
N LEU A 140 14.31 0.88 -5.05
CA LEU A 140 15.57 1.20 -5.74
C LEU A 140 15.64 2.64 -6.21
N TYR A 141 14.55 3.16 -6.77
CA TYR A 141 14.49 4.52 -7.32
C TYR A 141 13.09 5.13 -7.13
N PRO A 142 13.00 6.46 -6.99
CA PRO A 142 11.72 7.15 -6.84
C PRO A 142 10.95 7.23 -8.15
N ILE A 143 9.63 7.43 -8.05
CA ILE A 143 8.81 7.88 -9.17
C ILE A 143 8.86 9.40 -9.23
N GLU A 144 9.10 9.94 -10.43
CA GLU A 144 9.09 11.37 -10.71
C GLU A 144 7.73 12.01 -10.39
N SER A 145 7.74 13.28 -10.00
CA SER A 145 6.56 14.09 -9.66
C SER A 145 5.71 13.55 -8.49
N THR A 146 6.28 12.68 -7.67
CA THR A 146 5.63 12.12 -6.47
C THR A 146 6.36 12.53 -5.19
N PRO A 147 5.75 12.36 -4.00
CA PRO A 147 6.45 12.56 -2.73
C PRO A 147 7.74 11.74 -2.58
N LEU A 148 7.86 10.63 -3.32
CA LEU A 148 9.07 9.79 -3.33
C LEU A 148 10.26 10.52 -3.94
N GLU A 149 10.05 11.33 -4.98
CA GLU A 149 11.10 12.15 -5.59
C GLU A 149 11.59 13.22 -4.61
N TRP A 150 10.68 13.88 -3.90
CA TRP A 150 11.04 14.89 -2.90
C TRP A 150 11.91 14.30 -1.81
N ILE A 151 11.57 13.10 -1.33
CA ILE A 151 12.37 12.37 -0.35
C ILE A 151 13.75 12.01 -0.91
N ASN A 152 13.83 11.53 -2.15
CA ASN A 152 15.11 11.24 -2.78
C ASN A 152 15.98 12.50 -2.92
N ASN A 153 15.38 13.64 -3.26
CA ASN A 153 16.09 14.91 -3.41
C ASN A 153 16.58 15.47 -2.07
N LEU A 154 15.86 15.21 -0.97
CA LEU A 154 16.25 15.63 0.38
C LEU A 154 17.35 14.76 1.00
N PHE A 155 17.26 13.44 0.84
CA PHE A 155 18.19 12.48 1.47
C PHE A 155 19.36 12.08 0.57
N GLY A 156 19.21 12.22 -0.75
CA GLY A 156 20.13 11.70 -1.75
C GLY A 156 19.96 10.19 -1.97
N GLY A 157 20.36 9.72 -3.16
CA GLY A 157 20.16 8.32 -3.58
C GLY A 157 20.78 7.27 -2.63
N ASN A 158 21.88 7.61 -1.95
CA ASN A 158 22.54 6.71 -1.00
C ASN A 158 21.73 6.47 0.28
N TYR A 159 20.85 7.41 0.66
CA TYR A 159 20.03 7.33 1.87
C TYR A 159 18.52 7.27 1.54
N TYR A 160 18.16 6.97 0.30
CA TYR A 160 16.77 6.93 -0.16
C TYR A 160 15.88 5.99 0.67
N ILE A 161 16.35 4.78 0.99
CA ILE A 161 15.62 3.83 1.85
C ILE A 161 15.35 4.40 3.25
N LEU A 162 16.31 5.14 3.83
CA LEU A 162 16.10 5.80 5.12
C LEU A 162 15.04 6.91 5.00
N GLY A 163 15.08 7.67 3.90
CA GLY A 163 14.06 8.66 3.57
C GLY A 163 12.66 8.04 3.42
N LEU A 164 12.54 6.88 2.76
CA LEU A 164 11.29 6.12 2.67
C LEU A 164 10.80 5.67 4.04
N GLY A 165 11.71 5.15 4.88
CA GLY A 165 11.39 4.78 6.26
C GLY A 165 10.85 5.98 7.05
N LEU A 166 11.46 7.16 6.91
CA LEU A 166 10.97 8.39 7.54
C LEU A 166 9.59 8.79 7.00
N LEU A 167 9.39 8.76 5.67
CA LEU A 167 8.10 9.09 5.06
C LEU A 167 6.99 8.18 5.58
N VAL A 168 7.21 6.87 5.61
CA VAL A 168 6.28 5.90 6.19
C VAL A 168 6.04 6.20 7.67
N THR A 169 7.09 6.52 8.43
CA THR A 169 6.97 6.87 9.85
C THR A 169 6.05 8.08 10.06
N VAL A 170 6.22 9.13 9.25
CA VAL A 170 5.41 10.35 9.29
C VAL A 170 3.96 10.05 8.92
N ILE A 171 3.72 9.30 7.84
CA ILE A 171 2.37 8.89 7.42
C ILE A 171 1.68 8.09 8.53
N LEU A 172 2.37 7.09 9.11
CA LEU A 172 1.83 6.32 10.22
C LEU A 172 1.51 7.23 11.42
N ALA A 173 2.42 8.12 11.81
CA ALA A 173 2.19 9.04 12.92
C ALA A 173 0.95 9.92 12.68
N ILE A 174 0.76 10.42 11.46
CA ILE A 174 -0.44 11.18 11.06
C ILE A 174 -1.69 10.32 11.18
N GLU A 175 -1.72 9.14 10.55
CA GLU A 175 -2.87 8.22 10.58
C GLU A 175 -3.27 7.87 12.01
N TYR A 176 -2.32 7.42 12.84
CA TYR A 176 -2.57 7.08 14.24
C TYR A 176 -3.09 8.29 15.04
N THR A 177 -2.57 9.48 14.79
CA THR A 177 -3.04 10.72 15.45
C THR A 177 -4.47 11.05 15.05
N ILE A 178 -4.79 11.01 13.76
CA ILE A 178 -6.13 11.26 13.22
C ILE A 178 -7.15 10.29 13.84
N TYR A 179 -6.86 8.99 13.82
CA TYR A 179 -7.76 7.99 14.39
C TYR A 179 -7.89 8.12 15.92
N SER A 180 -6.82 8.44 16.63
CA SER A 180 -6.88 8.67 18.07
C SER A 180 -7.76 9.87 18.43
N SER A 181 -7.69 10.94 17.64
CA SER A 181 -8.49 12.16 17.79
C SER A 181 -9.97 11.88 17.53
N PHE A 182 -10.29 11.18 16.44
CA PHE A 182 -11.67 10.75 16.16
C PHE A 182 -12.26 9.87 17.26
N ARG A 183 -11.44 8.97 17.84
CA ARG A 183 -11.87 8.14 18.96
C ARG A 183 -12.16 8.98 20.21
N ALA A 184 -11.30 9.95 20.54
CA ALA A 184 -11.47 10.85 21.68
C ALA A 184 -12.75 11.70 21.58
N ILE A 185 -13.02 12.27 20.39
CA ILE A 185 -14.25 13.04 20.13
C ILE A 185 -15.48 12.15 20.33
N ARG A 186 -15.46 10.91 19.82
CA ARG A 186 -16.59 9.98 19.93
C ARG A 186 -16.84 9.51 21.36
N THR A 187 -15.80 9.43 22.21
CA THR A 187 -15.95 9.10 23.63
C THR A 187 -16.47 10.26 24.46
N SER A 188 -16.20 11.51 24.07
CA SER A 188 -16.70 12.71 24.75
C SER A 188 -18.16 13.04 24.45
N SER A 189 -18.75 12.43 23.41
CA SER A 189 -20.13 12.64 22.97
C SER A 189 -21.13 11.61 23.55
N LYS A 190 -20.67 10.70 24.42
CA LYS A 190 -21.48 9.72 25.14
C LYS A 190 -21.51 10.06 26.62
#